data_AF-A0AAD5LI80-F1
#
_entry.id   AF-A0AAD5LI80-F1
#
_cell.length_a   1.000
_cell.length_b   1.000
_cell.length_c   1.000
_cell.angle_alpha   90.00
_cell.angle_beta   90.00
_cell.angle_gamma   90.00
#
_symmetry.space_group_name_H-M   'P 1'
#
loop_
_entity.id
_entity.type
_entity.pdbx_description
1 polymer ?
#
loop_
_entity_poly.entity_id
_entity_poly.type
_entity_poly.pdbx_seq_one_letter_code
_entity_poly.pdbx_strand_id
1 'polypeptide(L)'
;MPSSGPADAPQHVTADTTMLRAIELLMAPDTDHALVYALVHDPEFRLATAVLATAASSTRQDSNPSGDAPATHQQVQVLRALLQVFDDREDHLRRFLSQLMVRELVGTLNWNELFRANSPTTAILREYTSELCQDFLQHAFQGVLVELWDSEESCEVNPHLLQPHDDLSKNQKRLETVATGILDRLFDAAAVFPYQIARLYRVLEVEMTRLIQLDQRRSVPSITRFGSSILEEHQLSSRSSEERKSNVSLPRLSSCNDE
;
A
#
# COMPACT_ATOMS: atom_id res chain seq x y z
N MET A 1 -32.05 -0.98 -49.84
CA MET A 1 -31.51 -2.14 -49.09
C MET A 1 -30.06 -1.85 -48.77
N PRO A 2 -29.72 -1.30 -47.60
CA PRO A 2 -28.33 -1.17 -47.16
C PRO A 2 -27.90 -2.44 -46.41
N SER A 3 -26.76 -3.00 -46.81
CA SER A 3 -26.11 -4.13 -46.15
C SER A 3 -25.34 -3.61 -44.94
N SER A 4 -25.79 -3.99 -43.75
CA SER A 4 -25.14 -3.80 -42.47
C SER A 4 -23.99 -4.81 -42.30
N GLY A 5 -22.75 -4.31 -42.24
CA GLY A 5 -21.58 -5.09 -41.81
C GLY A 5 -21.63 -5.38 -40.30
N PRO A 6 -21.06 -6.50 -39.82
CA PRO A 6 -21.14 -6.87 -38.42
C PRO A 6 -20.23 -5.95 -37.58
N ALA A 7 -20.82 -5.46 -36.48
CA ALA A 7 -20.14 -4.70 -35.45
C ALA A 7 -19.10 -5.54 -34.72
N ASP A 8 -17.91 -4.96 -34.55
CA ASP A 8 -16.78 -5.53 -33.82
C ASP A 8 -17.12 -5.56 -32.32
N ALA A 9 -17.22 -6.76 -31.75
CA ALA A 9 -17.50 -6.97 -30.34
C ALA A 9 -16.17 -7.04 -29.55
N PRO A 10 -16.10 -6.50 -28.31
CA PRO A 10 -14.88 -6.55 -27.51
C PRO A 10 -14.56 -8.01 -27.13
N GLN A 11 -13.41 -8.51 -27.60
CA GLN A 11 -12.93 -9.84 -27.28
C GLN A 11 -12.59 -9.94 -25.79
N HIS A 12 -13.35 -10.75 -25.06
CA HIS A 12 -13.11 -11.08 -23.66
C HIS A 12 -11.92 -12.05 -23.58
N VAL A 13 -10.71 -11.53 -23.36
CA VAL A 13 -9.49 -12.34 -23.20
C VAL A 13 -9.57 -13.11 -21.89
N THR A 14 -9.60 -14.44 -21.97
CA THR A 14 -9.59 -15.34 -20.80
C THR A 14 -8.15 -15.71 -20.43
N ALA A 15 -7.90 -16.05 -19.15
CA ALA A 15 -6.56 -16.37 -18.65
C ALA A 15 -5.84 -17.48 -19.48
N ASP A 16 -6.61 -18.45 -19.98
CA ASP A 16 -6.09 -19.54 -20.81
C ASP A 16 -5.59 -19.04 -22.19
N THR A 17 -6.28 -18.07 -22.78
CA THR A 17 -5.85 -17.49 -24.07
C THR A 17 -4.59 -16.64 -23.95
N THR A 18 -4.38 -15.95 -22.82
CA THR A 18 -3.12 -15.25 -22.53
C THR A 18 -1.97 -16.23 -22.38
N MET A 19 -2.17 -17.33 -21.66
CA MET A 19 -1.15 -18.35 -21.44
C MET A 19 -0.76 -19.02 -22.77
N LEU A 20 -1.73 -19.36 -23.61
CA LEU A 20 -1.48 -19.95 -24.93
C LEU A 20 -0.70 -18.99 -25.85
N ARG A 21 -1.07 -17.69 -25.88
CA ARG A 21 -0.30 -16.69 -26.62
C ARG A 21 1.11 -16.49 -26.08
N ALA A 22 1.30 -16.51 -24.76
CA ALA A 22 2.62 -16.44 -24.17
C ALA A 22 3.47 -17.65 -24.56
N ILE A 23 2.90 -18.85 -24.59
CA ILE A 23 3.58 -20.07 -25.05
C ILE A 23 3.92 -19.98 -26.54
N GLU A 24 2.99 -19.53 -27.39
CA GLU A 24 3.25 -19.32 -28.82
C GLU A 24 4.38 -18.30 -29.06
N LEU A 25 4.42 -17.21 -28.28
CA LEU A 25 5.49 -16.22 -28.35
C LEU A 25 6.81 -16.77 -27.80
N LEU A 26 6.81 -17.60 -26.75
CA LEU A 26 8.02 -18.21 -26.18
C LEU A 26 8.67 -19.20 -27.15
N MET A 27 7.88 -19.75 -28.08
CA MET A 27 8.35 -20.63 -29.16
C MET A 27 8.86 -19.84 -30.38
N ALA A 28 8.67 -18.52 -30.42
CA ALA A 28 9.23 -17.64 -31.44
C ALA A 28 10.71 -17.33 -31.12
N PRO A 29 11.55 -17.02 -32.13
CA PRO A 29 12.98 -16.79 -31.93
C PRO A 29 13.32 -15.52 -31.12
N ASP A 30 12.31 -14.72 -30.77
CA ASP A 30 12.44 -13.46 -30.04
C ASP A 30 11.88 -13.61 -28.61
N THR A 31 12.60 -14.38 -27.78
CA THR A 31 12.14 -14.83 -26.45
C THR A 31 11.88 -13.69 -25.47
N ASP A 32 12.54 -12.54 -25.66
CA ASP A 32 12.42 -11.38 -24.77
C ASP A 32 11.02 -10.77 -24.85
N HIS A 33 10.41 -10.75 -26.04
CA HIS A 33 9.05 -10.25 -26.24
C HIS A 33 8.00 -11.16 -25.61
N ALA A 34 8.27 -12.47 -25.58
CA ALA A 34 7.37 -13.44 -24.99
C ALA A 34 7.34 -13.37 -23.45
N LEU A 35 8.50 -13.21 -22.83
CA LEU A 35 8.60 -13.04 -21.37
C LEU A 35 7.92 -11.74 -20.92
N VAL A 36 8.18 -10.61 -21.61
CA VAL A 36 7.50 -9.34 -21.35
C VAL A 36 5.99 -9.49 -21.55
N TYR A 37 5.56 -10.19 -22.60
CA TYR A 37 4.13 -10.43 -22.83
C TYR A 37 3.50 -11.21 -21.65
N ALA A 38 4.15 -12.28 -21.18
CA ALA A 38 3.68 -13.09 -20.07
C ALA A 38 3.65 -12.31 -18.74
N LEU A 39 4.64 -11.46 -18.49
CA LEU A 39 4.71 -10.61 -17.29
C LEU A 39 3.59 -9.57 -17.26
N VAL A 40 3.22 -9.01 -18.41
CA VAL A 40 2.32 -7.87 -18.49
C VAL A 40 0.86 -8.25 -18.74
N HIS A 41 0.60 -9.24 -19.58
CA HIS A 41 -0.76 -9.52 -20.06
C HIS A 41 -1.47 -10.62 -19.25
N ASP A 42 -0.80 -11.23 -18.27
CA ASP A 42 -1.47 -12.11 -17.31
C ASP A 42 -2.45 -11.29 -16.45
N PRO A 43 -3.77 -11.53 -16.52
CA PRO A 43 -4.75 -10.73 -15.79
C PRO A 43 -4.57 -10.75 -14.26
N GLU A 44 -3.88 -11.77 -13.74
CA GLU A 44 -3.57 -11.94 -12.32
C GLU A 44 -2.12 -11.59 -11.95
N PHE A 45 -1.31 -11.21 -12.95
CA PHE A 45 0.12 -10.91 -12.82
C PHE A 45 0.90 -11.96 -12.01
N ARG A 46 0.62 -13.25 -12.20
CA ARG A 46 1.21 -14.33 -11.39
C ARG A 46 2.72 -14.40 -11.55
N LEU A 47 3.21 -14.31 -12.79
CA LEU A 47 4.65 -14.34 -13.05
C LEU A 47 5.35 -13.11 -12.45
N ALA A 48 4.80 -11.91 -12.64
CA ALA A 48 5.36 -10.69 -12.06
C ALA A 48 5.34 -10.74 -10.51
N THR A 49 4.25 -11.26 -9.93
CA THR A 49 4.13 -11.48 -8.48
C THR A 49 5.16 -12.50 -7.97
N ALA A 50 5.41 -13.58 -8.72
CA ALA A 50 6.40 -14.59 -8.37
C ALA A 50 7.83 -14.04 -8.44
N VAL A 51 8.17 -13.27 -9.47
CA VAL A 51 9.46 -12.56 -9.58
C VAL A 51 9.66 -11.62 -8.39
N LEU A 52 8.62 -10.86 -8.04
CA LEU A 52 8.67 -9.96 -6.88
C LEU A 52 8.88 -10.72 -5.55
N ALA A 53 8.13 -11.81 -5.33
CA ALA A 53 8.24 -12.60 -4.11
C ALA A 53 9.60 -13.30 -3.98
N THR A 54 10.15 -13.81 -5.08
CA THR A 54 11.47 -14.45 -5.09
C THR A 54 12.57 -13.43 -4.77
N ALA A 55 12.53 -12.24 -5.37
CA ALA A 55 13.46 -11.16 -5.07
C ALA A 55 13.46 -10.75 -3.60
N ALA A 56 12.29 -10.76 -2.94
CA ALA A 56 12.16 -10.46 -1.52
C ALA A 56 12.60 -11.61 -0.59
N SER A 57 12.65 -12.84 -1.09
CA SER A 57 13.01 -14.02 -0.29
C SER A 57 14.51 -14.31 -0.22
N SER A 58 15.29 -13.85 -1.21
CA SER A 58 16.74 -14.07 -1.31
C SER A 58 17.56 -13.44 -0.17
N THR A 59 16.96 -12.59 0.66
CA THR A 59 17.59 -11.93 1.82
C THR A 59 17.49 -12.72 3.12
N ARG A 60 16.62 -13.75 3.20
CA ARG A 60 16.39 -14.47 4.46
C ARG A 60 17.51 -15.44 4.87
N GLN A 61 18.48 -15.69 3.99
CA GLN A 61 19.43 -16.76 4.23
C GLN A 61 20.72 -16.31 4.94
N ASP A 62 21.08 -15.01 4.94
CA ASP A 62 22.43 -14.59 5.37
C ASP A 62 22.57 -13.41 6.36
N SER A 63 21.51 -12.73 6.84
CA SER A 63 21.74 -11.68 7.85
C SER A 63 20.53 -11.28 8.72
N ASN A 64 20.78 -11.27 10.04
CA ASN A 64 20.09 -10.59 11.14
C ASN A 64 18.55 -10.78 11.30
N PRO A 65 18.06 -11.30 12.44
CA PRO A 65 16.63 -11.51 12.71
C PRO A 65 15.85 -10.20 13.00
N SER A 66 16.53 -9.07 13.15
CA SER A 66 15.91 -7.74 13.18
C SER A 66 15.58 -7.33 11.75
N GLY A 67 14.33 -7.51 11.33
CA GLY A 67 13.83 -7.23 9.97
C GLY A 67 13.83 -5.75 9.58
N ASP A 68 14.90 -5.02 9.81
CA ASP A 68 15.13 -3.63 9.38
C ASP A 68 16.35 -3.53 8.45
N ALA A 69 16.88 -4.65 7.96
CA ALA A 69 18.00 -4.65 7.02
C ALA A 69 17.55 -4.03 5.69
N PRO A 70 18.29 -3.04 5.15
CA PRO A 70 17.96 -2.44 3.86
C PRO A 70 17.98 -3.51 2.76
N ALA A 71 17.13 -3.34 1.74
CA ALA A 71 17.07 -4.21 0.58
C ALA A 71 18.47 -4.36 -0.04
N THR A 72 18.83 -5.58 -0.44
CA THR A 72 20.12 -5.81 -1.09
C THR A 72 20.16 -5.12 -2.44
N HIS A 73 21.35 -4.73 -2.89
CA HIS A 73 21.53 -4.11 -4.21
C HIS A 73 20.92 -4.97 -5.35
N GLN A 74 21.05 -6.30 -5.24
CA GLN A 74 20.44 -7.23 -6.20
C GLN A 74 18.91 -7.20 -6.16
N GLN A 75 18.30 -7.11 -4.97
CA GLN A 75 16.85 -6.98 -4.83
C GLN A 75 16.36 -5.70 -5.51
N VAL A 76 17.01 -4.56 -5.23
CA VAL A 76 16.67 -3.27 -5.84
C VAL A 76 16.77 -3.33 -7.37
N GLN A 77 17.81 -3.98 -7.92
CA GLN A 77 17.94 -4.17 -9.37
C GLN A 77 16.77 -4.96 -9.97
N VAL A 78 16.33 -6.05 -9.31
CA VAL A 78 15.19 -6.83 -9.79
C VAL A 78 13.89 -6.04 -9.73
N LEU A 79 13.68 -5.26 -8.67
CA LEU A 79 12.51 -4.38 -8.54
C LEU A 79 12.45 -3.35 -9.67
N ARG A 80 13.57 -2.67 -9.94
CA ARG A 80 13.68 -1.68 -11.02
C ARG A 80 13.51 -2.32 -12.40
N ALA A 81 14.14 -3.46 -12.65
CA ALA A 81 13.97 -4.20 -13.90
C ALA A 81 12.50 -4.62 -14.10
N LEU A 82 11.82 -5.03 -13.02
CA LEU A 82 10.40 -5.37 -13.08
C LEU A 82 9.53 -4.13 -13.36
N LEU A 83 9.84 -2.97 -12.81
CA LEU A 83 9.15 -1.72 -13.14
C LEU A 83 9.37 -1.32 -14.60
N GLN A 84 10.61 -1.44 -15.10
CA GLN A 84 10.99 -1.14 -16.48
C GLN A 84 10.22 -1.96 -17.53
N VAL A 85 9.86 -3.21 -17.21
CA VAL A 85 8.99 -4.05 -18.07
C VAL A 85 7.65 -3.37 -18.37
N PHE A 86 7.20 -2.44 -17.52
CA PHE A 86 5.94 -1.71 -17.67
C PHE A 86 6.10 -0.24 -18.06
N ASP A 87 7.29 0.27 -18.40
CA ASP A 87 7.54 1.71 -18.66
C ASP A 87 6.54 2.31 -19.66
N ASP A 88 6.34 1.66 -20.81
CA ASP A 88 5.41 2.12 -21.84
C ASP A 88 3.95 1.69 -21.61
N ARG A 89 3.62 1.18 -20.40
CA ARG A 89 2.39 0.42 -20.12
C ARG A 89 1.76 0.81 -18.79
N GLU A 90 1.60 2.11 -18.56
CA GLU A 90 1.08 2.68 -17.30
C GLU A 90 -0.21 2.03 -16.81
N ASP A 91 -1.14 1.67 -17.71
CA ASP A 91 -2.39 0.99 -17.34
C ASP A 91 -2.16 -0.40 -16.71
N HIS A 92 -1.22 -1.16 -17.24
CA HIS A 92 -0.88 -2.48 -16.71
C HIS A 92 -0.11 -2.35 -15.40
N LEU A 93 0.84 -1.40 -15.32
CA LEU A 93 1.57 -1.11 -14.09
C LEU A 93 0.62 -0.73 -12.96
N ARG A 94 -0.30 0.20 -13.23
CA ARG A 94 -1.31 0.62 -12.25
C ARG A 94 -2.13 -0.56 -11.76
N ARG A 95 -2.62 -1.41 -12.67
CA ARG A 95 -3.40 -2.61 -12.32
C ARG A 95 -2.59 -3.57 -11.47
N PHE A 96 -1.34 -3.82 -11.83
CA PHE A 96 -0.44 -4.69 -11.09
C PHE A 96 -0.21 -4.18 -9.66
N LEU A 97 0.25 -2.94 -9.51
CA LEU A 97 0.50 -2.34 -8.19
C LEU A 97 -0.77 -2.26 -7.34
N SER A 98 -1.92 -1.91 -7.94
CA SER A 98 -3.21 -1.90 -7.26
C SER A 98 -3.60 -3.29 -6.74
N GLN A 99 -3.42 -4.34 -7.55
CA GLN A 99 -3.70 -5.70 -7.13
C GLN A 99 -2.79 -6.14 -5.98
N LEU A 100 -1.50 -5.79 -6.01
CA LEU A 100 -0.58 -6.08 -4.91
C LEU A 100 -1.00 -5.39 -3.62
N MET A 101 -1.34 -4.09 -3.69
CA MET A 101 -1.80 -3.31 -2.54
C MET A 101 -3.07 -3.90 -1.91
N VAL A 102 -4.04 -4.28 -2.74
CA VAL A 102 -5.29 -4.89 -2.26
C VAL A 102 -5.06 -6.29 -1.70
N ARG A 103 -4.20 -7.11 -2.33
CA ARG A 103 -3.84 -8.43 -1.82
C ARG A 103 -3.19 -8.34 -0.44
N GLU A 104 -2.26 -7.39 -0.25
CA GLU A 104 -1.66 -7.17 1.07
C GLU A 104 -2.69 -6.67 2.07
N LEU A 105 -3.49 -5.66 1.71
CA LEU A 105 -4.55 -5.13 2.57
C LEU A 105 -5.50 -6.21 3.08
N VAL A 106 -5.95 -7.11 2.20
CA VAL A 106 -6.86 -8.21 2.57
C VAL A 106 -6.14 -9.33 3.32
N GLY A 107 -4.86 -9.58 3.02
CA GLY A 107 -4.06 -10.62 3.65
C GLY A 107 -3.52 -10.25 5.04
N THR A 108 -3.44 -8.97 5.36
CA THR A 108 -2.94 -8.49 6.66
C THR A 108 -3.98 -8.65 7.76
N LEU A 109 -3.69 -9.50 8.74
CA LEU A 109 -4.56 -9.73 9.91
C LEU A 109 -4.50 -8.57 10.91
N ASN A 110 -3.29 -8.06 11.19
CA ASN A 110 -3.06 -6.94 12.09
C ASN A 110 -2.81 -5.67 11.28
N TRP A 111 -3.76 -4.73 11.29
CA TRP A 111 -3.65 -3.49 10.50
C TRP A 111 -2.45 -2.62 10.91
N ASN A 112 -1.90 -2.80 12.13
CA ASN A 112 -0.65 -2.14 12.54
C ASN A 112 0.60 -2.70 11.82
N GLU A 113 0.45 -3.79 11.08
CA GLU A 113 1.49 -4.44 10.26
C GLU A 113 1.31 -4.22 8.76
N LEU A 114 0.25 -3.50 8.37
CA LEU A 114 -0.03 -3.20 6.97
C LEU A 114 1.09 -2.35 6.34
N PHE A 115 1.60 -2.77 5.17
CA PHE A 115 2.66 -2.08 4.42
C PHE A 115 3.96 -1.83 5.20
N ARG A 116 4.33 -2.76 6.09
CA ARG A 116 5.64 -2.71 6.75
C ARG A 116 6.78 -2.98 5.76
N ALA A 117 7.97 -2.44 6.08
CA ALA A 117 9.15 -2.40 5.21
C ALA A 117 9.59 -3.76 4.62
N ASN A 118 9.20 -4.88 5.24
CA ASN A 118 9.56 -6.22 4.80
C ASN A 118 8.61 -6.85 3.77
N SER A 119 7.52 -6.18 3.41
CA SER A 119 6.61 -6.68 2.38
C SER A 119 7.21 -6.48 0.97
N PRO A 120 7.16 -7.50 0.09
CA PRO A 120 7.55 -7.34 -1.32
C PRO A 120 6.77 -6.22 -2.02
N THR A 121 5.48 -6.07 -1.72
CA THR A 121 4.65 -4.97 -2.24
C THR A 121 5.16 -3.63 -1.75
N THR A 122 5.52 -3.51 -0.47
CA THR A 122 6.07 -2.25 0.08
C THR A 122 7.41 -1.91 -0.56
N ALA A 123 8.24 -2.92 -0.86
CA ALA A 123 9.51 -2.73 -1.54
C ALA A 123 9.34 -2.20 -2.97
N ILE A 124 8.47 -2.82 -3.79
CA ILE A 124 8.25 -2.32 -5.17
C ILE A 124 7.55 -0.96 -5.19
N LEU A 125 6.61 -0.71 -4.27
CA LEU A 125 5.98 0.60 -4.14
C LEU A 125 6.99 1.67 -3.77
N ARG A 126 7.96 1.37 -2.89
CA ARG A 126 9.03 2.30 -2.52
C ARG A 126 9.88 2.69 -3.72
N GLU A 127 10.33 1.73 -4.53
CA GLU A 127 11.11 2.04 -5.74
C GLU A 127 10.27 2.89 -6.70
N TYR A 128 9.04 2.48 -6.98
CA TYR A 128 8.13 3.20 -7.87
C TYR A 128 7.85 4.64 -7.42
N THR A 129 7.55 4.85 -6.13
CA THR A 129 7.27 6.19 -5.61
C THR A 129 8.53 7.04 -5.50
N SER A 130 9.69 6.44 -5.24
CA SER A 130 10.96 7.18 -5.14
C SER A 130 11.34 7.86 -6.45
N GLU A 131 11.07 7.22 -7.58
CA GLU A 131 11.35 7.76 -8.92
C GLU A 131 10.40 8.92 -9.27
N LEU A 132 9.12 8.81 -8.90
CA LEU A 132 8.09 9.79 -9.27
C LEU A 132 7.97 10.97 -8.30
N CYS A 133 8.28 10.79 -7.02
CA CYS A 133 8.09 11.83 -6.01
C CYS A 133 9.20 12.89 -5.97
N GLN A 134 10.24 12.79 -6.81
CA GLN A 134 11.41 13.66 -6.70
C GLN A 134 11.04 15.16 -6.69
N ASP A 135 10.25 15.62 -7.66
CA ASP A 135 9.85 17.02 -7.76
C ASP A 135 8.97 17.46 -6.58
N PHE A 136 8.04 16.60 -6.16
CA PHE A 136 7.19 16.85 -4.99
C PHE A 136 8.01 17.01 -3.70
N LEU A 137 8.97 16.10 -3.47
CA LEU A 137 9.83 16.14 -2.29
C LEU A 137 10.77 17.35 -2.32
N GLN A 138 11.29 17.73 -3.49
CA GLN A 138 12.08 18.95 -3.63
C GLN A 138 11.26 20.19 -3.27
N HIS A 139 10.04 20.33 -3.79
CA HIS A 139 9.16 21.45 -3.44
C HIS A 139 8.81 21.49 -1.96
N ALA A 140 8.49 20.34 -1.36
CA ALA A 140 8.09 20.26 0.04
C ALA A 140 9.24 20.52 1.02
N PHE A 141 10.45 19.98 0.73
CA PHE A 141 11.51 19.90 1.74
C PHE A 141 12.76 20.71 1.44
N GLN A 142 13.11 20.99 0.17
CA GLN A 142 14.42 21.54 -0.18
C GLN A 142 14.74 22.83 0.58
N GLY A 143 13.81 23.79 0.60
CA GLY A 143 14.05 25.05 1.29
C GLY A 143 14.23 24.89 2.80
N VAL A 144 13.43 24.04 3.45
CA VAL A 144 13.55 23.80 4.90
C VAL A 144 14.86 23.09 5.22
N LEU A 145 15.27 22.13 4.39
CA LEU A 145 16.53 21.43 4.58
C LEU A 145 17.74 22.37 4.46
N VAL A 146 17.70 23.33 3.53
CA VAL A 146 18.74 24.36 3.41
C VAL A 146 18.75 25.27 4.65
N GLU A 147 17.58 25.75 5.07
CA GLU A 147 17.45 26.58 6.29
C GLU A 147 17.96 25.86 7.54
N LEU A 148 17.67 24.56 7.69
CA LEU A 148 18.16 23.74 8.79
C LEU A 148 19.65 23.46 8.71
N TRP A 149 20.19 23.26 7.49
CA TRP A 149 21.60 22.99 7.27
C TRP A 149 22.47 24.20 7.60
N ASP A 150 21.97 25.41 7.30
CA ASP A 150 22.66 26.67 7.54
C ASP A 150 22.43 27.22 8.96
N SER A 151 21.50 26.64 9.73
CA SER A 151 21.18 27.06 11.10
C SER A 151 22.17 26.50 12.12
N GLU A 152 22.71 27.37 12.97
CA GLU A 152 23.49 26.98 14.16
C GLU A 152 22.60 26.73 15.40
N GLU A 153 21.28 26.94 15.28
CA GLU A 153 20.36 26.84 16.41
C GLU A 153 19.99 25.39 16.76
N SER A 154 20.16 25.02 18.03
CA SER A 154 19.79 23.70 18.53
C SER A 154 18.27 23.48 18.53
N CYS A 155 17.83 22.30 18.12
CA CYS A 155 16.46 21.79 18.32
C CYS A 155 16.43 20.60 19.30
N GLU A 156 17.46 20.42 20.12
CA GLU A 156 17.53 19.34 21.10
C GLU A 156 16.45 19.50 22.17
N VAL A 157 15.60 18.47 22.33
CA VAL A 157 14.49 18.47 23.28
C VAL A 157 14.65 17.43 24.38
N ASN A 158 15.69 16.59 24.31
CA ASN A 158 16.07 15.67 25.35
C ASN A 158 16.85 16.42 26.45
N PRO A 159 16.31 16.53 27.68
CA PRO A 159 16.97 17.25 28.77
C PRO A 159 18.37 16.72 29.11
N HIS A 160 18.65 15.45 28.80
CA HIS A 160 19.94 14.82 29.07
C HIS A 160 21.03 15.14 28.05
N LEU A 161 20.67 15.74 26.90
CA LEU A 161 21.58 16.07 25.80
C LEU A 161 21.74 17.58 25.59
N LEU A 162 21.01 18.40 26.37
CA LEU A 162 21.11 19.85 26.32
C LEU A 162 22.52 20.32 26.67
N GLN A 163 23.04 21.26 25.89
CA GLN A 163 24.26 21.95 26.24
C GLN A 163 24.03 22.91 27.42
N PRO A 164 25.07 23.29 28.19
CA PRO A 164 24.93 24.15 29.37
C PRO A 164 24.27 25.52 29.12
N HIS A 165 24.21 25.97 27.88
CA HIS A 165 23.62 27.25 27.46
C HIS A 165 22.30 27.10 26.72
N ASP A 166 21.83 25.86 26.49
CA ASP A 166 20.58 25.63 25.79
C ASP A 166 19.37 25.92 26.69
N ASP A 167 18.29 26.36 26.06
CA ASP A 167 17.01 26.61 26.70
C ASP A 167 15.98 25.64 26.10
N LEU A 168 15.58 24.65 26.90
CA LEU A 168 14.63 23.61 26.48
C LEU A 168 13.35 24.19 25.87
N SER A 169 12.80 25.24 26.46
CA SER A 169 11.54 25.83 25.98
C SER A 169 11.74 26.51 24.63
N LYS A 170 12.89 27.17 24.42
CA LYS A 170 13.24 27.73 23.11
C LYS A 170 13.48 26.65 22.07
N ASN A 171 14.19 25.58 22.41
CA ASN A 171 14.46 24.46 21.50
C ASN A 171 13.15 23.78 21.06
N GLN A 172 12.22 23.54 22.00
CA GLN A 172 10.89 23.01 21.70
C GLN A 172 10.12 23.90 20.74
N LYS A 173 10.05 25.21 21.02
CA LYS A 173 9.35 26.17 20.16
C LYS A 173 9.96 26.24 18.75
N ARG A 174 11.30 26.16 18.64
CA ARG A 174 11.98 26.07 17.34
C ARG A 174 11.61 24.80 16.59
N LEU A 175 11.66 23.64 17.25
CA LEU A 175 11.28 22.37 16.65
C LEU A 175 9.82 22.37 16.17
N GLU A 176 8.90 22.91 16.96
CA GLU A 176 7.49 23.10 16.58
C GLU A 176 7.34 24.02 15.36
N THR A 177 8.09 25.13 15.33
CA THR A 177 8.08 26.07 14.21
C THR A 177 8.57 25.39 12.93
N VAL A 178 9.68 24.66 13.01
CA VAL A 178 10.22 23.87 11.88
C VAL A 178 9.21 22.82 11.43
N ALA A 179 8.66 22.03 12.35
CA ALA A 179 7.71 20.96 12.03
C ALA A 179 6.43 21.50 11.37
N THR A 180 5.91 22.63 11.87
CA THR A 180 4.74 23.31 11.29
C THR A 180 5.07 23.82 9.89
N GLY A 181 6.23 24.47 9.70
CA GLY A 181 6.66 24.95 8.39
C GLY A 181 6.86 23.81 7.36
N ILE A 182 7.35 22.65 7.79
CA ILE A 182 7.42 21.44 6.95
C ILE A 182 6.01 20.98 6.54
N LEU A 183 5.08 20.93 7.50
CA LEU A 183 3.71 20.48 7.24
C LEU A 183 2.97 21.42 6.28
N ASP A 184 3.10 22.73 6.45
CA ASP A 184 2.51 23.74 5.57
C ASP A 184 3.04 23.58 4.14
N ARG A 185 4.35 23.45 3.97
CA ARG A 185 4.96 23.24 2.64
C ARG A 185 4.56 21.91 1.99
N LEU A 186 4.34 20.86 2.78
CA LEU A 186 3.81 19.59 2.28
C LEU A 186 2.41 19.75 1.70
N PHE A 187 1.54 20.51 2.36
CA PHE A 187 0.20 20.79 1.85
C PHE A 187 0.22 21.72 0.63
N ASP A 188 1.07 22.74 0.63
CA ASP A 188 1.24 23.62 -0.53
C ASP A 188 1.79 22.87 -1.75
N ALA A 189 2.63 21.85 -1.53
CA ALA A 189 3.16 20.98 -2.58
C ALA A 189 2.12 19.97 -3.12
N ALA A 190 0.90 19.89 -2.58
CA ALA A 190 -0.10 18.93 -3.04
C ALA A 190 -0.42 19.05 -4.53
N ALA A 191 -0.34 20.26 -5.10
CA ALA A 191 -0.59 20.50 -6.52
C ALA A 191 0.45 19.85 -7.46
N VAL A 192 1.67 19.60 -6.97
CA VAL A 192 2.75 18.94 -7.72
C VAL A 192 2.89 17.46 -7.34
N PHE A 193 1.98 16.93 -6.51
CA PHE A 193 2.01 15.52 -6.15
C PHE A 193 1.76 14.62 -7.38
N PRO A 194 2.55 13.54 -7.60
CA PRO A 194 2.42 12.72 -8.80
C PRO A 194 1.05 12.07 -8.94
N TYR A 195 0.33 12.41 -10.01
CA TYR A 195 -1.01 11.90 -10.28
C TYR A 195 -1.07 10.37 -10.34
N GLN A 196 -0.03 9.74 -10.87
CA GLN A 196 0.08 8.29 -10.99
C GLN A 196 0.03 7.61 -9.61
N ILE A 197 0.72 8.18 -8.61
CA ILE A 197 0.68 7.70 -7.22
C ILE A 197 -0.67 8.00 -6.59
N ALA A 198 -1.22 9.20 -6.81
CA ALA A 198 -2.52 9.58 -6.28
C ALA A 198 -3.64 8.61 -6.71
N ARG A 199 -3.59 8.12 -7.96
CA ARG A 199 -4.52 7.08 -8.45
C ARG A 199 -4.38 5.76 -7.69
N LEU A 200 -3.17 5.31 -7.39
CA LEU A 200 -2.95 4.09 -6.61
C LEU A 200 -3.51 4.24 -5.19
N TYR A 201 -3.23 5.38 -4.55
CA TYR A 201 -3.75 5.68 -3.22
C TYR A 201 -5.27 5.80 -3.20
N ARG A 202 -5.88 6.30 -4.27
CA ARG A 202 -7.34 6.31 -4.39
C ARG A 202 -7.95 4.90 -4.42
N VAL A 203 -7.31 3.94 -5.11
CA VAL A 203 -7.76 2.54 -5.10
C VAL A 203 -7.65 1.97 -3.68
N LEU A 204 -6.53 2.22 -3.00
CA LEU A 204 -6.32 1.76 -1.63
C LEU A 204 -7.36 2.35 -0.66
N GLU A 205 -7.59 3.66 -0.73
CA GLU A 205 -8.56 4.38 0.11
C GLU A 205 -9.97 3.79 -0.02
N VAL A 206 -10.42 3.53 -1.26
CA VAL A 206 -11.73 2.94 -1.54
C VAL A 206 -11.84 1.53 -0.93
N GLU A 207 -10.82 0.69 -1.11
CA GLU A 207 -10.86 -0.67 -0.56
C GLU A 207 -10.75 -0.70 0.96
N MET A 208 -9.89 0.14 1.57
CA MET A 208 -9.80 0.29 3.02
C MET A 208 -11.15 0.72 3.61
N THR A 209 -11.78 1.72 2.99
CA THR A 209 -13.09 2.22 3.42
C THR A 209 -14.15 1.12 3.33
N ARG A 210 -14.15 0.35 2.24
CA ARG A 210 -15.08 -0.79 2.04
C ARG A 210 -14.90 -1.85 3.13
N LEU A 211 -13.66 -2.20 3.48
CA LEU A 211 -13.36 -3.20 4.51
C LEU A 211 -13.74 -2.70 5.91
N ILE A 212 -13.44 -1.44 6.23
CA ILE A 212 -13.83 -0.83 7.52
C ILE A 212 -15.35 -0.83 7.67
N GLN A 213 -16.09 -0.45 6.63
CA GLN A 213 -17.56 -0.48 6.65
C GLN A 213 -18.11 -1.91 6.80
N LEU A 214 -17.49 -2.90 6.17
CA LEU A 214 -17.87 -4.30 6.30
C LEU A 214 -17.68 -4.80 7.74
N ASP A 215 -16.56 -4.44 8.37
CA ASP A 215 -16.27 -4.80 9.76
C ASP A 215 -17.24 -4.14 10.73
N GLN A 216 -17.52 -2.84 10.55
CA GLN A 216 -18.52 -2.11 11.35
C GLN A 216 -19.89 -2.79 11.28
N ARG A 217 -20.34 -3.23 10.09
CA ARG A 217 -21.62 -3.96 9.94
C ARG A 217 -21.63 -5.31 10.65
N ARG A 218 -20.50 -6.03 10.66
CA ARG A 218 -20.35 -7.30 11.39
C ARG A 218 -20.30 -7.11 12.90
N SER A 219 -19.80 -5.96 13.36
CA SER A 219 -19.72 -5.63 14.77
C SER A 219 -21.02 -5.07 15.37
N VAL A 220 -22.06 -4.80 14.58
CA VAL A 220 -23.41 -4.49 15.12
C VAL A 220 -24.09 -5.79 15.54
N PRO A 221 -24.43 -6.00 16.82
CA PRO A 221 -25.32 -7.09 17.18
C PRO A 221 -26.69 -6.78 16.57
N SER A 222 -27.21 -7.65 15.71
CA SER A 222 -28.61 -7.60 15.27
C SER A 222 -29.53 -7.71 16.50
N ILE A 223 -29.90 -6.59 17.09
CA ILE A 223 -31.10 -6.49 17.92
C ILE A 223 -32.26 -6.27 16.96
N THR A 224 -32.68 -7.35 16.30
CA THR A 224 -34.09 -7.45 15.90
C THR A 224 -34.83 -7.93 17.13
N ARG A 225 -35.24 -6.96 17.95
CA ARG A 225 -36.17 -7.19 19.07
C ARG A 225 -37.47 -7.69 18.46
N PHE A 226 -37.70 -8.99 18.60
CA PHE A 226 -39.03 -9.57 18.57
C PHE A 226 -39.93 -8.74 19.49
N GLY A 227 -41.04 -8.27 18.93
CA GLY A 227 -42.07 -7.53 19.64
C GLY A 227 -43.42 -7.82 19.02
N SER A 228 -43.89 -9.07 19.11
CA SER A 228 -45.31 -9.45 19.07
C SER A 228 -45.50 -10.93 19.45
N SER A 229 -46.36 -11.18 20.44
CA SER A 229 -47.05 -12.44 20.80
C SER A 229 -46.20 -13.55 21.46
N ILE A 230 -46.19 -13.70 22.79
CA ILE A 230 -47.20 -14.33 23.68
C ILE A 230 -47.15 -15.89 23.67
N LEU A 231 -46.79 -16.40 24.85
CA LEU A 231 -47.14 -17.66 25.55
C LEU A 231 -46.36 -18.99 25.36
N GLU A 232 -46.18 -19.62 26.54
CA GLU A 232 -45.95 -21.04 26.88
C GLU A 232 -44.51 -21.62 26.93
N GLU A 233 -43.88 -21.46 28.10
CA GLU A 233 -43.56 -22.53 29.07
C GLU A 233 -43.42 -23.99 28.58
N HIS A 234 -42.19 -24.56 28.61
CA HIS A 234 -41.77 -25.69 29.47
C HIS A 234 -40.40 -26.33 29.07
N GLN A 235 -39.51 -26.40 30.07
CA GLN A 235 -38.52 -27.44 30.44
C GLN A 235 -37.41 -28.00 29.50
N LEU A 236 -36.18 -27.87 30.05
CA LEU A 236 -35.08 -28.85 30.21
C LEU A 236 -34.30 -29.38 28.98
N SER A 237 -32.98 -29.06 28.93
CA SER A 237 -31.87 -30.01 29.16
C SER A 237 -30.57 -29.67 28.36
N SER A 238 -29.51 -29.39 29.11
CA SER A 238 -28.11 -29.90 29.00
C SER A 238 -27.34 -29.97 27.66
N ARG A 239 -26.20 -29.21 27.60
CA ARG A 239 -24.81 -29.57 27.13
C ARG A 239 -24.13 -28.33 26.54
N SER A 240 -23.06 -27.78 27.13
CA SER A 240 -21.61 -28.01 26.84
C SER A 240 -21.28 -27.91 25.32
N SER A 241 -20.27 -27.21 24.81
CA SER A 241 -19.03 -26.65 25.38
C SER A 241 -18.48 -25.53 24.45
N GLU A 242 -17.71 -24.62 25.04
CA GLU A 242 -16.53 -23.90 24.51
C GLU A 242 -16.38 -23.66 22.99
N GLU A 243 -16.53 -22.40 22.57
CA GLU A 243 -15.77 -21.85 21.43
C GLU A 243 -15.11 -20.52 21.80
N ARG A 244 -13.80 -20.47 21.54
CA ARG A 244 -12.87 -19.37 21.83
C ARG A 244 -13.26 -18.10 21.05
N LYS A 245 -13.60 -17.03 21.77
CA LYS A 245 -13.66 -15.67 21.22
C LYS A 245 -12.26 -15.05 21.19
N SER A 246 -11.73 -14.80 20.00
CA SER A 246 -10.72 -13.75 19.78
C SER A 246 -11.39 -12.57 19.09
N ASN A 247 -11.99 -11.69 19.88
CA ASN A 247 -12.44 -10.38 19.40
C ASN A 247 -11.21 -9.47 19.31
N VAL A 248 -10.70 -9.24 18.11
CA VAL A 248 -9.73 -8.17 17.85
C VAL A 248 -10.53 -6.97 17.36
N SER A 249 -10.67 -5.97 18.23
CA SER A 249 -11.30 -4.68 17.90
C SER A 249 -10.32 -3.82 17.11
N LEU A 250 -10.77 -3.22 16.01
CA LEU A 250 -10.02 -2.19 15.29
C LEU A 250 -9.77 -0.96 16.17
N PRO A 251 -8.63 -0.27 16.03
CA PRO A 251 -8.38 0.99 16.73
C PRO A 251 -9.36 2.07 16.25
N ARG A 252 -10.04 2.72 17.20
CA ARG A 252 -10.94 3.85 16.94
C ARG A 252 -10.12 5.06 16.51
N LEU A 253 -10.30 5.52 15.28
CA LEU A 253 -9.83 6.84 14.87
C LEU A 253 -10.70 7.90 15.57
N SER A 254 -10.04 8.68 16.44
CA SER A 254 -10.62 9.83 17.13
C SER A 254 -10.88 10.94 16.12
N SER A 255 -12.15 11.30 15.93
CA SER A 255 -12.56 12.52 15.22
C SER A 255 -12.21 13.72 16.11
N CYS A 256 -11.23 14.52 15.72
CA CYS A 256 -11.12 15.90 16.20
C CYS A 256 -12.31 16.66 15.63
N ASN A 257 -13.25 17.04 16.49
CA ASN A 257 -14.20 18.09 16.18
C ASN A 257 -13.52 19.43 16.45
N ASP A 258 -13.58 20.32 15.47
CA ASP A 258 -13.20 21.72 15.59
C ASP A 258 -14.12 22.44 16.60
N GLU A 259 -13.51 23.22 17.49
CA GLU A 259 -14.14 24.38 18.17
C GLU A 259 -13.63 25.67 17.52
#